data_AF-A0A3B0J513-F1
#
_entry.id   AF-A0A3B0J513-F1
#
_cell.length_a   1.000
_cell.length_b   1.000
_cell.length_c   1.000
_cell.angle_alpha   90.00
_cell.angle_beta   90.00
_cell.angle_gamma   90.00
#
_symmetry.space_group_name_H-M   'P 1'
#
loop_
_entity.id
_entity.type
_entity.pdbx_description
1 polymer ?
#
loop_
_entity_poly.entity_id
_entity_poly.type
_entity_poly.pdbx_seq_one_letter_code
_entity_poly.pdbx_strand_id
1 'polypeptide(L)'
;MAQTIQMTQEQLQELIAAVRASGVSGATGGAGGGNATVKGSFAACTHRFDGTRDYDEVEAFISNIVTYKELENISDENALKGLSLLFQGLASTWWQGVRKEVVTWNDVIGLIREHFSPTKPAYQVYMEIFQKKQDDTDPIDSFLVHKRALLAQLPADRHDEETELDFLYGLLNIKYRKHITRQNVKTFKELLEQGRIIEHNNQEDEDLAATKNQRGSRRTTRCTFCNFRGHTFGACRKRKNNRDEEHLEE
;
A
#
# COMPACT_ATOMS: atom_id res chain seq x y z
N MET A 1 -57.93 -34.57 43.60
CA MET A 1 -56.68 -34.83 44.33
C MET A 1 -55.54 -34.74 43.34
N ALA A 2 -54.71 -33.69 43.40
CA ALA A 2 -53.51 -33.55 42.59
C ALA A 2 -52.37 -33.17 43.54
N GLN A 3 -51.47 -34.11 43.80
CA GLN A 3 -50.29 -33.91 44.63
C GLN A 3 -49.18 -33.31 43.76
N THR A 4 -48.87 -32.04 44.00
CA THR A 4 -47.69 -31.38 43.46
C THR A 4 -46.46 -31.90 44.21
N ILE A 5 -45.62 -32.67 43.52
CA ILE A 5 -44.31 -33.09 44.02
C ILE A 5 -43.41 -31.84 43.99
N GLN A 6 -43.09 -31.29 45.17
CA GLN A 6 -42.12 -30.22 45.30
C GLN A 6 -40.75 -30.84 45.56
N MET A 7 -39.84 -30.67 44.60
CA MET A 7 -38.44 -31.09 44.71
C MET A 7 -37.75 -30.21 45.77
N THR A 8 -37.11 -30.82 46.75
CA THR A 8 -36.47 -30.08 47.84
C THR A 8 -35.19 -29.39 47.34
N GLN A 9 -34.81 -28.30 48.00
CA GLN A 9 -33.64 -27.50 47.62
C GLN A 9 -32.33 -28.31 47.68
N GLU A 10 -32.27 -29.30 48.57
CA GLU A 10 -31.14 -30.23 48.70
C GLU A 10 -31.04 -31.18 47.50
N GLN A 11 -32.18 -31.73 47.04
CA GLN A 11 -32.22 -32.57 45.84
C GLN A 11 -31.82 -31.80 44.57
N LEU A 12 -32.16 -30.51 44.49
CA LEU A 12 -31.71 -29.64 43.39
C LEU A 12 -30.20 -29.40 43.44
N GLN A 13 -29.63 -29.21 44.62
CA GLN A 13 -28.18 -28.99 44.78
C GLN A 13 -27.36 -30.24 44.44
N GLU A 14 -27.81 -31.43 44.85
CA GLU A 14 -27.20 -32.69 44.45
C GLU A 14 -27.25 -32.90 42.93
N LEU A 15 -28.36 -32.56 42.28
CA LEU A 15 -28.49 -32.71 40.83
C LEU A 15 -27.54 -31.76 40.08
N ILE A 16 -27.38 -30.53 40.55
CA ILE A 16 -26.43 -29.56 39.98
C ILE A 16 -24.99 -30.02 40.18
N ALA A 17 -24.65 -30.59 41.34
CA ALA A 17 -23.33 -31.14 41.61
C ALA A 17 -23.02 -32.34 40.71
N ALA A 18 -23.98 -33.25 40.54
CA ALA A 18 -23.85 -34.44 39.69
C ALA A 18 -23.70 -34.08 38.20
N VAL A 19 -24.41 -33.05 37.72
CA VAL A 19 -24.31 -32.57 36.33
C VAL A 19 -22.95 -31.87 36.09
N ARG A 20 -22.44 -31.10 37.05
CA ARG A 20 -21.09 -30.51 36.95
C ARG A 20 -19.99 -31.57 36.95
N ALA A 21 -20.13 -32.63 37.74
CA ALA A 21 -19.20 -33.75 37.75
C ALA A 21 -19.25 -34.58 36.46
N SER A 22 -20.45 -34.72 35.87
CA SER A 22 -20.65 -35.50 34.64
C SER A 22 -20.24 -34.74 33.36
N GLY A 23 -20.17 -33.41 33.39
CA GLY A 23 -19.76 -32.56 32.26
C GLY A 23 -18.28 -32.63 31.87
N VAL A 24 -17.45 -33.42 32.56
CA VAL A 24 -15.99 -33.52 32.32
C VAL A 24 -15.55 -34.91 31.85
N SER A 25 -16.47 -35.85 31.63
CA SER A 25 -16.10 -37.20 31.18
C SER A 25 -16.11 -37.32 29.65
N GLY A 26 -15.15 -36.67 29.01
CA GLY A 26 -14.98 -36.68 27.56
C GLY A 26 -13.57 -36.35 27.06
N ALA A 27 -12.51 -36.59 27.85
CA ALA A 27 -11.14 -36.69 27.33
C ALA A 27 -10.23 -37.36 28.36
N THR A 28 -9.80 -38.57 28.05
CA THR A 28 -8.80 -39.33 28.81
C THR A 28 -7.40 -38.75 28.65
N GLY A 29 -6.76 -38.39 29.77
CA GLY A 29 -5.35 -38.71 30.01
C GLY A 29 -4.33 -37.56 29.96
N GLY A 30 -3.87 -37.10 31.14
CA GLY A 30 -2.48 -36.70 31.34
C GLY A 30 -2.20 -35.28 31.86
N ALA A 31 -2.18 -35.15 33.19
CA ALA A 31 -1.30 -34.30 34.02
C ALA A 31 -1.12 -32.80 33.71
N GLY A 32 -1.49 -31.97 34.69
CA GLY A 32 -0.89 -30.65 34.93
C GLY A 32 -1.84 -29.47 34.75
N GLY A 33 -2.69 -29.22 35.73
CA GLY A 33 -3.48 -28.00 35.84
C GLY A 33 -2.60 -26.79 36.13
N GLY A 34 -2.05 -26.18 35.09
CA GLY A 34 -1.83 -24.74 35.04
C GLY A 34 -2.85 -24.17 34.05
N ASN A 35 -3.39 -22.98 34.31
CA ASN A 35 -4.00 -22.18 33.26
C ASN A 35 -2.97 -22.06 32.12
N ALA A 36 -3.09 -22.91 31.10
CA ALA A 36 -2.32 -22.79 29.88
C ALA A 36 -2.87 -21.54 29.19
N THR A 37 -2.28 -20.39 29.52
CA THR A 37 -2.20 -19.29 28.56
C THR A 37 -1.85 -19.93 27.22
N VAL A 38 -2.73 -19.81 26.23
CA VAL A 38 -2.44 -20.27 24.88
C VAL A 38 -1.13 -19.61 24.50
N LYS A 39 -0.04 -20.38 24.48
CA LYS A 39 1.27 -19.86 24.14
C LYS A 39 1.18 -19.43 22.68
N GLY A 40 1.26 -18.13 22.43
CA GLY A 40 1.25 -17.58 21.08
C GLY A 40 2.30 -18.27 20.21
N SER A 41 1.97 -18.49 18.94
CA SER A 41 2.80 -19.22 17.98
C SER A 41 2.62 -18.64 16.57
N PHE A 42 3.64 -18.77 15.73
CA PHE A 42 3.61 -18.32 14.34
C PHE A 42 2.80 -19.23 13.39
N ALA A 43 2.13 -20.27 13.89
CA ALA A 43 1.38 -21.22 13.07
C ALA A 43 0.26 -20.57 12.24
N ALA A 44 -0.41 -19.54 12.78
CA ALA A 44 -1.48 -18.81 12.10
C ALA A 44 -0.99 -17.56 11.35
N CYS A 45 0.31 -17.24 11.41
CA CYS A 45 0.87 -16.14 10.66
C CYS A 45 0.78 -16.44 9.16
N THR A 46 0.36 -15.47 8.35
CA THR A 46 0.27 -15.59 6.88
C THR A 46 1.49 -15.05 6.15
N HIS A 47 2.31 -14.24 6.81
CA HIS A 47 3.52 -13.65 6.23
C HIS A 47 4.60 -14.72 6.04
N ARG A 48 5.18 -14.78 4.85
CA ARG A 48 6.23 -15.73 4.48
C ARG A 48 7.35 -14.98 3.78
N PHE A 49 8.57 -15.48 3.93
CA PHE A 49 9.76 -14.92 3.31
C PHE A 49 10.51 -15.99 2.54
N ASP A 50 10.78 -15.73 1.26
CA ASP A 50 11.38 -16.68 0.32
C ASP A 50 12.90 -16.51 0.17
N GLY A 51 13.46 -15.40 0.65
CA GLY A 51 14.88 -15.06 0.54
C GLY A 51 15.18 -14.01 -0.53
N THR A 52 14.19 -13.29 -1.03
CA THR A 52 14.40 -12.18 -1.96
C THR A 52 15.33 -11.12 -1.34
N ARG A 53 16.32 -10.69 -2.11
CA ARG A 53 17.37 -9.75 -1.67
C ARG A 53 16.95 -8.31 -1.98
N ASP A 54 15.82 -7.91 -1.43
CA ASP A 54 15.24 -6.58 -1.60
C ASP A 54 15.04 -5.92 -0.23
N TYR A 55 15.44 -4.66 -0.11
CA TYR A 55 15.36 -3.94 1.17
C TYR A 55 13.91 -3.78 1.63
N ASP A 56 13.00 -3.41 0.72
CA ASP A 56 11.62 -3.09 1.06
C ASP A 56 10.86 -4.36 1.46
N GLU A 57 11.07 -5.47 0.75
CA GLU A 57 10.46 -6.75 1.11
C GLU A 57 10.98 -7.30 2.45
N VAL A 58 12.28 -7.17 2.72
CA VAL A 58 12.89 -7.63 3.97
C VAL A 58 12.38 -6.82 5.16
N GLU A 59 12.36 -5.48 5.09
CA GLU A 59 11.84 -4.66 6.18
C GLU A 59 10.32 -4.81 6.36
N ALA A 60 9.56 -4.96 5.27
CA ALA A 60 8.13 -5.28 5.35
C ALA A 60 7.88 -6.61 6.06
N PHE A 61 8.65 -7.66 5.74
CA PHE A 61 8.56 -8.94 6.43
C PHE A 61 8.90 -8.80 7.91
N ILE A 62 10.03 -8.16 8.26
CA ILE A 62 10.47 -7.95 9.63
C ILE A 62 9.42 -7.18 10.45
N SER A 63 8.90 -6.08 9.91
CA SER A 63 7.87 -5.28 10.57
C SER A 63 6.63 -6.12 10.86
N ASN A 64 6.13 -6.87 9.88
CA ASN A 64 4.95 -7.71 10.04
C ASN A 64 5.14 -8.81 11.10
N ILE A 65 6.29 -9.50 11.14
CA ILE A 65 6.52 -10.57 12.13
C ILE A 65 6.75 -10.01 13.53
N VAL A 66 7.36 -8.84 13.67
CA VAL A 66 7.56 -8.17 14.97
C VAL A 66 6.21 -7.72 15.51
N THR A 67 5.39 -7.04 14.70
CA THR A 67 4.04 -6.65 15.09
C THR A 67 3.17 -7.86 15.42
N TYR A 68 3.23 -8.95 14.62
CA TYR A 68 2.50 -10.18 14.92
C TYR A 68 2.92 -10.81 16.26
N LYS A 69 4.24 -10.85 16.52
CA LYS A 69 4.80 -11.35 17.79
C LYS A 69 4.28 -10.56 18.99
N GLU A 70 4.18 -9.24 18.87
CA GLU A 70 3.65 -8.35 19.90
C GLU A 70 2.14 -8.56 20.12
N LEU A 71 1.36 -8.68 19.04
CA LEU A 71 -0.09 -8.90 19.10
C LEU A 71 -0.47 -10.25 19.72
N GLU A 72 0.23 -11.32 19.34
CA GLU A 72 0.00 -12.68 19.84
C GLU A 72 0.75 -12.99 21.14
N ASN A 73 1.45 -12.00 21.70
CA ASN A 73 2.24 -12.10 22.93
C ASN A 73 3.18 -13.34 22.94
N ILE A 74 3.90 -13.54 21.83
CA ILE A 74 4.79 -14.68 21.64
C ILE A 74 6.10 -14.41 22.38
N SER A 75 6.51 -15.33 23.24
CA SER A 75 7.82 -15.26 23.91
C SER A 75 8.97 -15.42 22.91
N ASP A 76 10.11 -14.80 23.19
CA ASP A 76 11.28 -14.85 22.30
C ASP A 76 11.73 -16.30 22.01
N GLU A 77 11.70 -17.17 23.02
CA GLU A 77 12.02 -18.59 22.86
C GLU A 77 11.08 -19.32 21.90
N ASN A 78 9.77 -19.03 21.97
CA ASN A 78 8.79 -19.62 21.06
C ASN A 78 8.91 -19.02 19.66
N ALA A 79 9.22 -17.72 19.58
CA ALA A 79 9.42 -17.02 18.34
C ALA A 79 10.62 -17.61 17.57
N LEU A 80 11.74 -17.86 18.24
CA LEU A 80 12.93 -18.50 17.66
C LEU A 80 12.64 -19.91 17.11
N LYS A 81 11.86 -20.71 17.84
CA LYS A 81 11.46 -22.07 17.39
C LYS A 81 10.49 -22.01 16.21
N GLY A 82 9.53 -21.10 16.27
CA GLY A 82 8.48 -20.94 15.26
C GLY A 82 8.92 -20.25 13.97
N LEU A 83 10.04 -19.51 13.99
CA LEU A 83 10.53 -18.73 12.85
C LEU A 83 10.75 -19.60 11.60
N SER A 84 11.17 -20.85 11.77
CA SER A 84 11.37 -21.78 10.66
C SER A 84 10.12 -22.02 9.80
N LEU A 85 8.92 -21.80 10.35
CA LEU A 85 7.65 -21.92 9.63
C LEU A 85 7.38 -20.75 8.67
N LEU A 86 8.06 -19.62 8.89
CA LEU A 86 7.87 -18.40 8.11
C LEU A 86 8.77 -18.37 6.87
N PHE A 87 9.84 -19.16 6.86
CA PHE A 87 10.79 -19.22 5.75
C PHE A 87 10.38 -20.23 4.69
N GLN A 88 10.53 -19.83 3.44
CA GLN A 88 10.31 -20.63 2.24
C GLN A 88 11.54 -20.54 1.33
N GLY A 89 11.64 -21.44 0.35
CA GLY A 89 12.67 -21.38 -0.69
C GLY A 89 14.11 -21.23 -0.16
N LEU A 90 14.80 -20.20 -0.65
CA LEU A 90 16.20 -19.92 -0.33
C LEU A 90 16.39 -19.58 1.16
N ALA A 91 15.48 -18.78 1.73
CA ALA A 91 15.52 -18.41 3.14
C ALA A 91 15.47 -19.63 4.08
N SER A 92 14.68 -20.66 3.72
CA SER A 92 14.59 -21.89 4.52
C SER A 92 15.94 -22.64 4.54
N THR A 93 16.60 -22.74 3.37
CA THR A 93 17.91 -23.39 3.24
C THR A 93 18.99 -22.63 4.02
N TRP A 94 19.00 -21.30 3.91
CA TRP A 94 19.89 -20.43 4.68
C TRP A 94 19.69 -20.61 6.19
N TRP A 95 18.45 -20.59 6.68
CA TRP A 95 18.13 -20.69 8.09
C TRP A 95 18.64 -22.00 8.72
N GLN A 96 18.57 -23.13 7.99
CA GLN A 96 19.10 -24.39 8.50
C GLN A 96 20.62 -24.35 8.80
N GLY A 97 21.38 -23.53 8.07
CA GLY A 97 22.81 -23.34 8.28
C GLY A 97 23.11 -22.47 9.50
N VAL A 98 22.40 -21.35 9.65
CA VAL A 98 22.73 -20.31 10.65
C VAL A 98 21.97 -20.44 11.98
N ARG A 99 20.89 -21.24 12.06
CA ARG A 99 20.03 -21.33 13.26
C ARG A 99 20.73 -21.69 14.57
N LYS A 100 21.92 -22.29 14.53
CA LYS A 100 22.70 -22.67 15.72
C LYS A 100 23.55 -21.54 16.28
N GLU A 101 23.80 -20.51 15.46
CA GLU A 101 24.64 -19.36 15.81
C GLU A 101 23.84 -18.27 16.53
N VAL A 102 22.51 -18.35 16.49
CA VAL A 102 21.62 -17.31 16.97
C VAL A 102 20.96 -17.69 18.30
N VAL A 103 21.09 -16.83 19.31
CA VAL A 103 20.60 -17.10 20.68
C VAL A 103 19.40 -16.22 21.03
N THR A 104 19.37 -14.97 20.55
CA THR A 104 18.28 -14.03 20.86
C THR A 104 17.41 -13.70 19.65
N TRP A 105 16.17 -13.27 19.90
CA TRP A 105 15.26 -12.82 18.84
C TRP A 105 15.82 -11.61 18.08
N ASN A 106 16.44 -10.67 18.77
CA ASN A 106 17.02 -9.49 18.13
C ASN A 106 18.20 -9.84 17.20
N ASP A 107 19.01 -10.83 17.59
CA ASP A 107 20.11 -11.31 16.75
C ASP A 107 19.56 -11.90 15.43
N VAL A 108 18.44 -12.61 15.47
CA VAL A 108 17.78 -13.11 14.25
C VAL A 108 17.43 -11.96 13.32
N ILE A 109 16.76 -10.94 13.85
CA ILE A 109 16.33 -9.80 13.05
C ILE A 109 17.55 -9.11 12.42
N GLY A 110 18.63 -8.92 13.19
CA GLY A 110 19.90 -8.39 12.69
C GLY A 110 20.48 -9.25 11.58
N LEU A 111 20.49 -10.57 11.75
CA LEU A 111 21.05 -11.53 10.79
C LEU A 111 20.25 -11.60 9.49
N ILE A 112 18.92 -11.49 9.55
CA ILE A 112 18.05 -11.39 8.36
C ILE A 112 18.41 -10.12 7.58
N ARG A 113 18.50 -8.97 8.27
CA ARG A 113 18.89 -7.71 7.63
C ARG A 113 20.27 -7.81 7.00
N GLU A 114 21.27 -8.30 7.73
CA GLU A 114 22.63 -8.42 7.22
C GLU A 114 22.70 -9.31 5.96
N HIS A 115 21.98 -10.43 5.96
CA HIS A 115 22.10 -11.41 4.89
C HIS A 115 21.25 -11.09 3.65
N PHE A 116 20.03 -10.59 3.85
CA PHE A 116 19.05 -10.39 2.77
C PHE A 116 18.78 -8.93 2.44
N SER A 117 18.98 -7.99 3.37
CA SER A 117 18.85 -6.56 3.09
C SER A 117 20.21 -6.04 2.62
N PRO A 118 20.36 -5.70 1.32
CA PRO A 118 21.57 -5.02 0.89
C PRO A 118 21.59 -3.68 1.62
N THR A 119 22.45 -3.54 2.64
CA THR A 119 22.57 -2.28 3.37
C THR A 119 23.18 -1.25 2.43
N LYS A 120 22.31 -0.51 1.72
CA LYS A 120 22.75 0.61 0.90
C LYS A 120 23.42 1.60 1.84
N PRO A 121 24.74 1.86 1.69
CA PRO A 121 25.37 2.87 2.51
C PRO A 121 24.72 4.23 2.24
N ALA A 122 24.66 5.09 3.27
CA ALA A 122 23.91 6.34 3.22
C ALA A 122 24.20 7.19 1.96
N TYR A 123 25.43 7.21 1.46
CA TYR A 123 25.77 7.96 0.25
C TYR A 123 25.06 7.44 -1.01
N GLN A 124 24.82 6.12 -1.14
CA GLN A 124 24.05 5.55 -2.25
C GLN A 124 22.58 5.93 -2.16
N VAL A 125 22.02 5.92 -0.94
CA VAL A 125 20.65 6.36 -0.68
C VAL A 125 20.47 7.82 -1.10
N TYR A 126 21.40 8.71 -0.75
CA TYR A 126 21.35 10.09 -1.22
C TYR A 126 21.44 10.20 -2.75
N MET A 127 22.35 9.45 -3.38
CA MET A 127 22.44 9.44 -4.84
C MET A 127 21.10 9.03 -5.47
N GLU A 128 20.44 8.01 -4.95
CA GLU A 128 19.14 7.52 -5.44
C GLU A 128 18.00 8.52 -5.20
N ILE A 129 17.98 9.17 -4.02
CA ILE A 129 17.03 10.25 -3.71
C ILE A 129 17.12 11.36 -4.75
N PHE A 130 18.32 11.83 -5.09
CA PHE A 130 18.50 12.96 -6.00
C PHE A 130 18.57 12.57 -7.49
N GLN A 131 18.70 11.28 -7.82
CA GLN A 131 18.85 10.82 -9.20
C GLN A 131 17.62 11.11 -10.07
N LYS A 132 16.42 10.90 -9.53
CA LYS A 132 15.16 11.08 -10.25
C LYS A 132 14.33 12.20 -9.64
N LYS A 133 14.02 13.21 -10.45
CA LYS A 133 13.03 14.24 -10.14
C LYS A 133 11.61 13.70 -10.40
N GLN A 134 10.60 14.41 -9.93
CA GLN A 134 9.21 14.05 -10.18
C GLN A 134 8.85 14.28 -11.64
N ASP A 135 8.34 13.23 -12.30
CA ASP A 135 7.88 13.29 -13.69
C ASP A 135 6.55 14.06 -13.81
N ASP A 136 6.22 14.51 -15.03
CA ASP A 136 4.99 15.27 -15.29
C ASP A 136 3.71 14.46 -15.01
N THR A 137 3.77 13.14 -15.20
CA THR A 137 2.63 12.23 -14.98
C THR A 137 2.57 11.64 -13.58
N ASP A 138 3.62 11.81 -12.76
CA ASP A 138 3.69 11.22 -11.43
C ASP A 138 2.88 12.07 -10.42
N PRO A 139 1.89 11.48 -9.72
CA PRO A 139 1.15 12.16 -8.66
C PRO A 139 2.04 12.48 -7.46
N ILE A 140 1.66 13.50 -6.69
CA ILE A 140 2.39 13.96 -5.52
C ILE A 140 2.46 12.89 -4.42
N ASP A 141 1.37 12.14 -4.24
CA ASP A 141 1.26 11.07 -3.24
C ASP A 141 2.28 9.94 -3.51
N SER A 142 2.27 9.40 -4.72
CA SER A 142 3.21 8.34 -5.14
C SER A 142 4.64 8.81 -5.00
N PHE A 143 4.96 10.01 -5.51
CA PHE A 143 6.29 10.58 -5.44
C PHE A 143 6.81 10.68 -4.00
N LEU A 144 6.01 11.27 -3.09
CA LEU A 144 6.41 11.45 -1.70
C LEU A 144 6.54 10.13 -0.95
N VAL A 145 5.67 9.14 -1.21
CA VAL A 145 5.78 7.81 -0.59
C VAL A 145 7.12 7.16 -0.94
N HIS A 146 7.47 7.12 -2.23
CA HIS A 146 8.74 6.51 -2.67
C HIS A 146 9.95 7.24 -2.09
N LYS A 147 9.93 8.58 -2.06
CA LYS A 147 11.06 9.35 -1.53
C LYS A 147 11.19 9.23 -0.01
N ARG A 148 10.08 9.18 0.72
CA ARG A 148 10.10 8.95 2.18
C ARG A 148 10.56 7.54 2.53
N ALA A 149 10.22 6.54 1.71
CA ALA A 149 10.74 5.18 1.87
C ALA A 149 12.28 5.16 1.75
N LEU A 150 12.86 5.88 0.78
CA LEU A 150 14.32 6.02 0.67
C LEU A 150 14.95 6.76 1.86
N LEU A 151 14.34 7.86 2.33
CA LEU A 151 14.83 8.60 3.49
C LEU A 151 14.82 7.76 4.76
N ALA A 152 13.83 6.89 4.94
CA ALA A 152 13.73 5.97 6.07
C ALA A 152 14.85 4.91 6.12
N GLN A 153 15.58 4.70 5.02
CA GLN A 153 16.75 3.81 5.00
C GLN A 153 17.99 4.46 5.63
N LEU A 154 17.97 5.78 5.84
CA LEU A 154 19.05 6.48 6.54
C LEU A 154 18.94 6.24 8.05
N PRO A 155 20.06 6.39 8.80
CA PRO A 155 20.02 6.30 10.26
C PRO A 155 18.99 7.28 10.86
N ALA A 156 18.22 6.79 11.84
CA ALA A 156 17.23 7.58 12.57
C ALA A 156 17.87 8.84 13.19
N ASP A 157 17.06 9.90 13.32
CA ASP A 157 17.44 11.22 13.87
C ASP A 157 18.53 11.97 13.11
N ARG A 158 18.85 11.56 11.87
CA ARG A 158 19.82 12.28 11.03
C ARG A 158 19.25 13.58 10.47
N HIS A 159 17.99 13.59 10.08
CA HIS A 159 17.30 14.76 9.52
C HIS A 159 15.98 14.97 10.24
N ASP A 160 15.60 16.24 10.40
CA ASP A 160 14.25 16.60 10.79
C ASP A 160 13.34 16.74 9.55
N GLU A 161 12.02 16.79 9.80
CA GLU A 161 11.02 16.89 8.73
C GLU A 161 11.24 18.14 7.85
N GLU A 162 11.76 19.23 8.42
CA GLU A 162 12.05 20.46 7.68
C GLU A 162 13.21 20.26 6.67
N THR A 163 14.29 19.60 7.09
CA THR A 163 15.42 19.27 6.20
C THR A 163 15.00 18.27 5.12
N GLU A 164 14.17 17.29 5.45
CA GLU A 164 13.65 16.33 4.47
C GLU A 164 12.75 17.03 3.43
N LEU A 165 11.92 17.98 3.85
CA LEU A 165 11.13 18.81 2.94
C LEU A 165 12.01 19.65 2.02
N ASP A 166 13.14 20.18 2.50
CA ASP A 166 14.10 20.91 1.65
C ASP A 166 14.70 20.04 0.55
N PHE A 167 15.08 18.80 0.86
CA PHE A 167 15.56 17.86 -0.15
C PHE A 167 14.50 17.60 -1.22
N LEU A 168 13.26 17.40 -0.80
CA LEU A 168 12.17 16.97 -1.68
C LEU A 168 11.61 18.13 -2.51
N TYR A 169 11.53 19.33 -1.95
CA TYR A 169 11.01 20.51 -2.66
C TYR A 169 11.82 20.82 -3.92
N GLY A 170 13.14 20.59 -3.90
CA GLY A 170 14.01 20.77 -5.07
C GLY A 170 13.78 19.74 -6.19
N LEU A 171 13.16 18.61 -5.86
CA LEU A 171 12.87 17.50 -6.77
C LEU A 171 11.44 17.50 -7.30
N LEU A 172 10.55 18.30 -6.68
CA LEU A 172 9.17 18.46 -7.12
C LEU A 172 9.08 19.06 -8.53
N ASN A 173 8.09 18.60 -9.26
CA ASN A 173 7.79 19.11 -10.59
C ASN A 173 7.38 20.59 -10.52
N ILE A 174 7.70 21.35 -11.58
CA ILE A 174 7.36 22.76 -11.68
C ILE A 174 5.85 23.02 -11.60
N LYS A 175 5.01 22.05 -12.00
CA LYS A 175 3.54 22.13 -11.87
C LYS A 175 3.08 22.35 -10.43
N TYR A 176 3.81 21.88 -9.42
CA TYR A 176 3.52 22.17 -8.01
C TYR A 176 4.22 23.42 -7.51
N ARG A 177 5.52 23.58 -7.82
CA ARG A 177 6.36 24.69 -7.32
C ARG A 177 5.90 26.09 -7.77
N LYS A 178 5.06 26.17 -8.81
CA LYS A 178 4.40 27.43 -9.22
C LYS A 178 3.34 27.91 -8.24
N HIS A 179 2.68 27.00 -7.53
CA HIS A 179 1.56 27.29 -6.63
C HIS A 179 1.95 27.12 -5.16
N ILE A 180 2.88 26.21 -4.87
CA ILE A 180 3.38 25.92 -3.52
C ILE A 180 4.72 26.63 -3.36
N THR A 181 4.80 27.59 -2.44
CA THR A 181 6.08 28.18 -2.02
C THR A 181 6.68 27.39 -0.86
N ARG A 182 8.00 27.26 -0.83
CA ARG A 182 8.69 26.47 0.22
C ARG A 182 8.38 26.94 1.65
N GLN A 183 8.27 28.25 1.85
CA GLN A 183 8.04 28.86 3.16
C GLN A 183 6.63 28.58 3.72
N ASN A 184 5.66 28.26 2.86
CA ASN A 184 4.27 28.05 3.23
C ASN A 184 3.98 26.62 3.70
N VAL A 185 4.95 25.71 3.60
CA VAL A 185 4.79 24.29 3.92
C VAL A 185 5.80 23.90 4.98
N LYS A 186 5.31 23.42 6.13
CA LYS A 186 6.14 22.99 7.26
C LYS A 186 6.09 21.48 7.48
N THR A 187 5.07 20.81 6.96
CA THR A 187 4.88 19.37 7.15
C THR A 187 4.58 18.67 5.83
N PHE A 188 4.87 17.37 5.76
CA PHE A 188 4.51 16.52 4.62
C PHE A 188 3.00 16.50 4.37
N LYS A 189 2.21 16.60 5.45
CA LYS A 189 0.75 16.63 5.36
C LYS A 189 0.26 17.86 4.58
N GLU A 190 0.79 19.04 4.90
CA GLU A 190 0.45 20.29 4.21
C GLU A 190 0.85 20.23 2.73
N LEU A 191 2.02 19.66 2.42
CA LEU A 191 2.48 19.48 1.04
C LEU A 191 1.52 18.60 0.23
N LEU A 192 1.09 17.48 0.80
CA LEU A 192 0.15 16.55 0.17
C LEU A 192 -1.22 17.20 -0.05
N GLU A 193 -1.73 17.92 0.95
CA GLU A 193 -3.03 18.58 0.86
C GLU A 193 -3.05 19.63 -0.27
N GLN A 194 -2.04 20.50 -0.32
CA GLN A 194 -1.92 21.48 -1.38
C GLN A 194 -1.67 20.81 -2.75
N GLY A 195 -0.84 19.77 -2.80
CA GLY A 195 -0.56 19.02 -4.01
C GLY A 195 -1.81 18.39 -4.64
N ARG A 196 -2.67 17.78 -3.81
CA ARG A 196 -3.94 17.17 -4.27
C ARG A 196 -4.92 18.21 -4.82
N ILE A 197 -5.00 19.38 -4.19
CA ILE A 197 -5.84 20.49 -4.70
C ILE A 197 -5.34 20.94 -6.08
N ILE A 198 -4.02 21.07 -6.26
CA ILE A 198 -3.43 21.47 -7.54
C ILE A 198 -3.69 20.40 -8.61
N GLU A 199 -3.55 19.12 -8.29
CA GLU A 199 -3.86 18.03 -9.22
C GLU A 199 -5.32 18.03 -9.65
N HIS A 200 -6.24 18.23 -8.70
CA HIS A 200 -7.65 18.33 -8.99
C HIS A 200 -7.95 19.51 -9.94
N ASN A 201 -7.43 20.70 -9.65
CA ASN A 201 -7.64 21.89 -10.47
C ASN A 201 -7.03 21.73 -11.88
N ASN A 202 -5.83 21.16 -11.98
CA ASN A 202 -5.17 20.91 -13.26
C ASN A 202 -5.96 19.90 -14.10
N GLN A 203 -6.53 18.87 -13.47
CA GLN A 203 -7.37 17.89 -14.17
C GLN A 203 -8.64 18.56 -14.73
N GLU A 204 -9.30 19.43 -13.93
CA GLU A 204 -10.46 20.19 -14.39
C GLU A 204 -10.10 21.13 -15.56
N ASP A 205 -8.95 21.81 -15.50
CA ASP A 205 -8.48 22.70 -16.57
C ASP A 205 -8.19 21.93 -17.87
N GLU A 206 -7.57 20.75 -17.79
CA GLU A 206 -7.33 19.87 -18.93
C GLU A 206 -8.64 19.36 -19.56
N ASP A 207 -9.62 18.96 -18.74
CA ASP A 207 -10.95 18.54 -19.20
C ASP A 207 -11.69 19.70 -19.91
N LEU A 208 -11.61 20.92 -19.36
CA LEU A 208 -12.14 22.13 -19.98
C LEU A 208 -11.40 22.50 -21.28
N ALA A 209 -10.10 22.28 -21.36
CA ALA A 209 -9.31 22.50 -22.58
C ALA A 209 -9.67 21.48 -23.68
N ALA A 210 -9.84 20.21 -23.31
CA ALA A 210 -10.24 19.13 -24.21
C ALA A 210 -11.62 19.40 -24.84
N THR A 211 -12.59 19.86 -24.04
CA THR A 211 -13.94 20.20 -24.53
C THR A 211 -13.94 21.45 -25.43
N LYS A 212 -13.09 22.46 -25.16
CA LYS A 212 -12.92 23.63 -26.06
C LYS A 212 -12.29 23.23 -27.39
N ASN A 213 -11.30 22.34 -27.39
CA ASN A 213 -10.66 21.85 -28.60
C ASN A 213 -11.61 21.02 -29.49
N GLN A 214 -12.57 20.28 -28.90
CA GLN A 214 -13.66 19.66 -29.68
C GLN A 214 -14.58 20.68 -30.35
N ARG A 215 -14.88 21.81 -29.70
CA ARG A 215 -15.67 22.89 -30.31
C ARG A 215 -14.89 23.62 -31.42
N GLY A 216 -13.58 23.78 -31.27
CA GLY A 216 -12.68 24.32 -32.30
C GLY A 216 -12.51 23.41 -33.53
N SER A 217 -12.63 22.09 -33.35
CA SER A 217 -12.64 21.09 -34.43
C SER A 217 -13.92 21.14 -35.28
N ARG A 218 -15.05 21.60 -34.73
CA ARG A 218 -16.27 21.90 -35.49
C ARG A 218 -16.19 23.20 -36.32
N ARG A 219 -15.00 23.60 -36.76
CA ARG A 219 -14.86 24.61 -37.82
C ARG A 219 -15.49 24.02 -39.08
N THR A 220 -16.66 24.53 -39.44
CA THR A 220 -17.38 24.22 -40.68
C THR A 220 -16.39 24.05 -41.84
N THR A 221 -16.24 22.83 -42.33
CA THR A 221 -15.31 22.51 -43.42
C THR A 221 -15.61 23.44 -44.59
N ARG A 222 -14.60 24.14 -45.10
CA ARG A 222 -14.75 24.92 -46.33
C ARG A 222 -14.85 23.94 -47.49
N CYS A 223 -15.80 24.17 -48.40
CA CYS A 223 -15.89 23.40 -49.62
C CYS A 223 -14.63 23.63 -50.46
N THR A 224 -13.92 22.57 -50.85
CA THR A 224 -12.69 22.65 -51.66
C THR A 224 -12.94 23.12 -53.10
N PHE A 225 -14.18 23.12 -53.57
CA PHE A 225 -14.54 23.56 -54.92
C PHE A 225 -14.82 25.07 -55.01
N CYS A 226 -15.57 25.62 -54.05
CA CYS A 226 -16.05 27.01 -54.10
C CYS A 226 -15.57 27.87 -52.92
N ASN A 227 -14.79 27.31 -52.00
CA ASN A 227 -14.26 27.94 -50.79
C ASN A 227 -15.30 28.51 -49.81
N PHE A 228 -16.60 28.35 -50.07
CA PHE A 228 -17.67 28.73 -49.15
C PHE A 228 -17.82 27.70 -48.02
N ARG A 229 -18.27 28.20 -46.86
CA ARG A 229 -18.53 27.37 -45.65
C ARG A 229 -19.93 26.76 -45.70
N GLY A 230 -20.13 25.64 -45.00
CA GLY A 230 -21.46 25.08 -44.74
C GLY A 230 -21.93 23.97 -45.68
N HIS A 231 -21.07 23.45 -46.58
CA HIS A 231 -21.38 22.29 -47.41
C HIS A 231 -20.11 21.57 -47.89
N THR A 232 -20.24 20.31 -48.33
CA THR A 232 -19.12 19.49 -48.83
C THR A 232 -18.93 19.62 -50.34
N PHE A 233 -17.78 19.18 -50.85
CA PHE A 233 -17.47 19.17 -52.29
C PHE A 233 -18.56 18.48 -53.13
N GLY A 234 -19.04 17.31 -52.69
CA GLY A 234 -20.08 16.56 -53.39
C GLY A 234 -21.42 17.31 -53.48
N ALA A 235 -21.81 17.97 -52.39
CA ALA A 235 -23.01 18.82 -52.37
C ALA A 235 -22.86 20.05 -53.27
N CYS A 236 -21.65 20.60 -53.40
CA CYS A 236 -21.35 21.72 -54.28
C CYS A 236 -21.48 21.32 -55.76
N ARG A 237 -20.87 20.19 -56.13
CA ARG A 237 -20.91 19.67 -57.50
C ARG A 237 -22.32 19.30 -57.94
N LYS A 238 -23.11 18.70 -57.05
CA LYS A 238 -24.52 18.36 -57.34
C LYS A 238 -25.36 19.61 -57.60
N ARG A 239 -25.18 20.68 -56.80
CA ARG A 239 -25.85 21.97 -57.06
C ARG A 239 -25.45 22.61 -58.38
N LYS A 240 -24.18 22.46 -58.79
CA LYS A 240 -23.71 22.96 -60.08
C LYS A 240 -24.34 22.19 -61.24
N ASN A 241 -24.31 20.86 -61.19
CA ASN A 241 -24.95 20.03 -62.22
C ASN A 241 -26.45 20.34 -62.37
N ASN A 242 -27.19 20.47 -61.27
CA ASN A 242 -28.61 20.83 -61.35
C ASN A 242 -28.84 22.20 -62.01
N ARG A 243 -27.99 23.21 -61.75
CA ARG A 243 -28.08 24.52 -62.42
C ARG A 243 -27.71 24.45 -63.91
N ASP A 244 -26.74 23.61 -64.25
CA ASP A 244 -26.31 23.43 -65.64
C ASP A 244 -27.38 22.65 -66.44
N GLU A 245 -28.09 21.70 -65.80
CA GLU A 245 -29.24 20.99 -66.37
C GLU A 245 -30.45 21.92 -66.56
N GLU A 246 -30.78 22.76 -65.57
CA GLU A 246 -31.86 23.77 -65.69
C GLU A 246 -31.59 24.81 -66.80
N HIS A 247 -30.32 25.14 -67.10
CA HIS A 247 -29.95 26.08 -68.16
C HIS A 247 -29.88 25.42 -69.56
N LEU A 248 -29.93 24.09 -69.65
CA LEU A 248 -29.99 23.35 -70.91
C LEU A 248 -31.43 23.04 -71.35
N GLU A 249 -32.40 23.29 -70.48
CA GLU A 249 -33.84 23.09 -70.72
C GLU A 249 -34.59 24.40 -71.09
N GLU A 250 -33.89 25.55 -71.16
CA GLU A 250 -34.35 26.83 -71.75
C GLU A 250 -33.73 27.08 -73.13
#